data_AF-A0A494YY84-F1
#
_entry.id   AF-A0A494YY84-F1
#
_cell.length_a   1.000
_cell.length_b   1.000
_cell.length_c   1.000
_cell.angle_alpha   90.00
_cell.angle_beta   90.00
_cell.angle_gamma   90.00
#
_symmetry.space_group_name_H-M   'P 1'
#
loop_
_entity.id
_entity.type
_entity.pdbx_description
1 polymer ?
#
loop_
_entity_poly.entity_id
_entity_poly.type
_entity_poly.pdbx_seq_one_letter_code
_entity_poly.pdbx_strand_id
1 'polypeptide(L)' 'MTTNVTERMELQSSPEVIDESNAKIGKLELTGYGIGTIGYVMGFNIVLGFLTYYYTDIIGLSAAFIGTVMLVGRI' A
#
# COMPACT_ATOMS: atom_id res chain seq x y z
N MET A 1 -23.35 -14.61 44.82
CA MET A 1 -23.80 -13.85 43.63
C MET A 1 -22.84 -12.69 43.40
N THR A 2 -21.67 -12.93 42.81
CA THR A 2 -20.71 -11.88 42.35
C THR A 2 -19.68 -12.48 41.37
N THR A 3 -20.13 -13.14 40.31
CA THR A 3 -19.28 -13.62 39.21
C THR A 3 -19.92 -13.22 37.88
N ASN A 4 -19.88 -11.92 37.54
CA ASN A 4 -20.27 -11.50 36.18
C ASN A 4 -19.80 -10.11 35.73
N VAL A 5 -18.73 -9.54 36.29
CA VAL A 5 -18.24 -8.24 35.80
C VAL A 5 -16.72 -8.21 35.57
N THR A 6 -15.94 -9.03 36.29
CA THR A 6 -14.48 -9.09 36.07
C THR A 6 -14.07 -9.88 34.82
N GLU A 7 -14.87 -10.87 34.36
CA GLU A 7 -14.51 -11.74 33.21
C GLU A 7 -14.82 -11.14 31.83
N ARG A 8 -15.47 -9.98 31.74
CA ARG A 8 -15.78 -9.32 30.44
C ARG A 8 -14.84 -8.16 30.10
N MET A 9 -13.85 -7.89 30.96
CA MET A 9 -12.78 -6.93 30.66
C MET A 9 -11.52 -7.60 30.08
N GLU A 10 -11.49 -8.94 29.95
CA GLU A 10 -10.38 -9.70 29.35
C GLU A 10 -10.64 -10.15 27.89
N LEU A 11 -11.81 -9.85 27.32
CA LEU A 11 -12.10 -10.11 25.92
C LEU A 11 -12.31 -8.78 25.18
N GLN A 12 -11.29 -8.38 24.42
CA GLN A 12 -11.35 -7.34 23.38
C GLN A 12 -10.73 -5.97 23.71
N SER A 13 -9.45 -5.97 24.03
CA SER A 13 -8.47 -5.24 23.22
C SER A 13 -7.11 -5.67 23.70
N SER A 14 -6.60 -6.75 23.11
CA SER A 14 -5.17 -6.83 22.89
C SER A 14 -4.87 -5.66 21.95
N PRO A 15 -4.28 -4.53 22.41
CA PRO A 15 -3.53 -3.73 21.47
C PRO A 15 -2.53 -4.71 20.87
N GLU A 16 -2.63 -4.86 19.55
CA GLU A 16 -1.62 -5.44 18.67
C GLU A 16 -0.28 -5.53 19.41
N VAL A 17 0.05 -6.75 19.85
CA VAL A 17 1.31 -7.05 20.52
C VAL A 17 2.38 -6.85 19.46
N ILE A 18 2.82 -5.62 19.29
CA ILE A 18 4.15 -5.31 18.79
C ILE A 18 5.10 -5.79 19.88
N ASP A 19 5.41 -7.08 19.78
CA ASP A 19 6.41 -7.79 20.55
C ASP A 19 7.65 -6.90 20.71
N GLU A 20 8.05 -6.56 21.93
CA GLU A 20 9.21 -5.70 22.19
C GLU A 20 10.53 -6.49 22.24
N SER A 21 10.50 -7.82 22.06
CA SER A 21 11.71 -8.58 21.68
C SER A 21 12.10 -8.35 20.20
N ASN A 22 11.24 -7.65 19.46
CA ASN A 22 11.10 -7.46 18.00
C ASN A 22 11.53 -6.05 17.51
N ALA A 23 12.31 -5.29 18.29
CA ALA A 23 12.78 -3.96 17.87
C ALA A 23 13.85 -3.97 16.75
N LYS A 24 14.26 -5.17 16.30
CA LYS A 24 15.03 -5.37 15.07
C LYS A 24 14.13 -6.08 14.08
N ILE A 25 13.41 -5.31 13.27
CA ILE A 25 12.77 -5.80 12.05
C ILE A 25 13.82 -6.66 11.33
N GLY A 26 13.56 -7.96 11.19
CA GLY A 26 14.50 -8.87 10.56
C GLY A 26 14.82 -8.31 9.18
N LYS A 27 16.09 -8.28 8.77
CA LYS A 27 16.47 -7.76 7.44
C LYS A 27 15.66 -8.40 6.30
N LEU A 28 15.15 -9.61 6.53
CA LEU A 28 14.22 -10.34 5.66
C LEU A 28 12.80 -9.73 5.63
N GLU A 29 12.22 -9.34 6.76
CA GLU A 29 10.92 -8.65 6.80
C GLU A 29 11.02 -7.26 6.17
N LEU A 30 12.12 -6.54 6.42
CA LEU A 30 12.41 -5.26 5.78
C LEU A 30 12.58 -5.38 4.26
N THR A 31 13.28 -6.43 3.81
CA THR A 31 13.46 -6.70 2.37
C THR A 31 12.16 -7.14 1.72
N GLY A 32 11.34 -7.96 2.39
CA GLY A 32 10.02 -8.36 1.93
C GLY A 32 9.07 -7.17 1.78
N TYR A 33 9.05 -6.27 2.77
CA TYR A 33 8.29 -5.02 2.71
C TYR A 33 8.79 -4.09 1.58
N GLY A 34 10.11 -3.99 1.42
CA GLY A 34 10.73 -3.22 0.34
C GLY A 34 10.41 -3.78 -1.06
N ILE A 35 10.54 -5.09 -1.26
CA ILE A 35 10.21 -5.78 -2.51
C ILE A 35 8.73 -5.62 -2.87
N GLY A 36 7.83 -5.74 -1.88
CA GLY A 36 6.40 -5.50 -2.10
C GLY A 36 6.12 -4.08 -2.60
N THR A 37 6.80 -3.09 -2.02
CA THR A 37 6.70 -1.69 -2.45
C THR A 37 7.26 -1.50 -3.86
N ILE A 38 8.44 -2.06 -4.17
CA ILE A 38 9.06 -1.97 -5.49
C ILE A 38 8.19 -2.63 -6.55
N GLY A 39 7.60 -3.81 -6.27
CA GLY A 39 6.70 -4.49 -7.18
C GLY A 39 5.47 -3.64 -7.55
N TYR A 40 4.86 -3.01 -6.53
CA TYR A 40 3.72 -2.12 -6.73
C TYR A 40 4.09 -0.92 -7.62
N VAL A 41 5.19 -0.21 -7.32
CA VAL A 41 5.57 0.96 -8.14
C VAL A 41 6.00 0.55 -9.55
N MET A 42 6.65 -0.60 -9.71
CA MET A 42 7.13 -1.09 -11.00
C MET A 42 5.96 -1.39 -11.94
N GLY A 43 4.98 -2.19 -11.49
CA GLY A 43 3.80 -2.51 -12.29
C GLY A 43 3.00 -1.26 -12.63
N PHE A 44 2.80 -0.38 -11.64
CA PHE A 44 2.11 0.89 -11.85
C PHE A 44 2.79 1.73 -12.93
N ASN A 45 4.10 1.93 -12.86
CA ASN A 45 4.84 2.76 -13.84
C ASN A 45 4.85 2.15 -15.25
N ILE A 46 4.90 0.82 -15.38
CA ILE A 46 4.82 0.15 -16.69
C ILE A 46 3.47 0.43 -17.35
N VAL A 47 2.37 0.26 -16.61
CA VAL A 47 1.02 0.56 -17.11
C VAL A 47 0.88 2.05 -17.41
N LEU A 48 1.41 2.92 -16.56
CA LEU A 48 1.40 4.38 -16.75
C LEU A 48 2.10 4.79 -18.04
N GLY A 49 3.28 4.20 -18.30
CA GLY A 49 4.07 4.44 -19.50
C GLY A 49 3.36 3.94 -20.75
N PHE A 50 2.79 2.72 -20.70
CA PHE A 50 2.00 2.18 -21.80
C PHE A 50 0.79 3.05 -22.12
N LEU A 51 0.04 3.49 -21.11
CA LEU A 51 -1.15 4.32 -21.30
C LEU A 51 -0.79 5.68 -21.90
N THR A 52 0.30 6.28 -21.42
CA THR A 52 0.85 7.53 -21.97
C THR A 52 1.24 7.34 -23.44
N TYR A 53 1.98 6.28 -23.76
CA TYR A 53 2.39 5.99 -25.12
C TYR A 53 1.19 5.76 -26.05
N TYR A 54 0.23 4.94 -25.63
CA TYR A 54 -0.98 4.66 -26.40
C TYR A 54 -1.75 5.94 -26.74
N TYR A 55 -1.99 6.81 -25.75
CA TYR A 55 -2.77 8.02 -26.00
C TYR A 55 -2.01 9.11 -26.75
N THR A 56 -0.69 9.21 -26.57
CA THR A 56 0.12 10.23 -27.25
C THR A 56 0.44 9.82 -28.70
N ASP A 57 0.76 8.55 -28.93
CA ASP A 57 1.26 8.05 -30.23
C ASP A 57 0.16 7.46 -31.12
N ILE A 58 -0.90 6.86 -30.55
CA ILE A 58 -2.02 6.28 -31.33
C ILE A 58 -3.16 7.27 -31.52
N ILE A 59 -3.53 8.01 -30.46
CA ILE A 59 -4.66 8.95 -30.49
C ILE A 59 -4.19 10.39 -30.80
N GLY A 60 -2.88 10.67 -30.69
CA GLY A 60 -2.33 12.00 -30.98
C GLY A 60 -2.70 13.05 -29.93
N LEU A 61 -3.09 12.63 -28.72
CA LEU A 61 -3.42 13.56 -27.63
C LEU A 61 -2.14 14.14 -27.03
N SER A 62 -2.17 15.43 -26.70
CA SER A 62 -1.04 16.11 -26.07
C SER A 62 -0.63 15.44 -24.76
N ALA A 63 0.68 15.25 -24.54
CA ALA A 63 1.23 14.72 -23.30
C ALA A 63 0.75 15.48 -22.05
N ALA A 64 0.44 16.78 -22.19
CA ALA A 64 -0.13 17.59 -21.12
C ALA A 64 -1.53 17.12 -20.68
N PHE A 65 -2.35 16.63 -21.62
CA PHE A 65 -3.70 16.13 -21.33
C PHE A 65 -3.66 14.77 -20.63
N ILE A 66 -2.74 13.88 -21.00
CA ILE A 66 -2.55 12.63 -20.25
C ILE A 66 -2.00 12.90 -18.85
N GLY A 67 -1.16 13.92 -18.69
CA GLY A 67 -0.70 14.37 -17.37
C GLY A 67 -1.86 14.77 -16.44
N THR A 68 -2.90 15.43 -16.96
CA THR A 68 -4.08 15.78 -16.17
C THR A 68 -5.00 14.57 -15.92
N VAL A 69 -5.19 13.69 -16.90
CA VAL A 69 -5.97 12.45 -16.72
C VAL A 69 -5.31 11.53 -15.69
N MET A 70 -3.98 11.39 -15.72
CA MET A 70 -3.23 10.62 -14.72
C MET A 70 -3.28 11.27 -13.34
N LEU A 71 -3.32 12.59 -13.26
CA LEU A 71 -3.52 13.30 -11.99
C LEU A 71 -4.92 13.01 -11.41
N VAL A 72 -5.95 13.06 -12.25
CA VAL A 72 -7.34 12.78 -11.86
C VAL A 72 -7.56 11.30 -11.55
N GLY A 73 -6.94 10.39 -12.31
CA GLY A 73 -7.06 8.95 -12.10
C GLY A 73 -6.29 8.43 -10.89
N ARG A 74 -5.48 9.27 -10.23
CA ARG A 74 -4.68 8.92 -9.05
C ARG A 74 -5.21 9.54 -7.74
N ILE A 75 -6.30 10.31 -7.80
CA ILE A 75 -7.10 10.67 -6.60
C ILE A 75 -7.97 9.47 -6.20
#